data_AF-A0AAF3J398-F1
#
_entry.id   AF-A0AAF3J398-F1
#
_cell.length_a   1.000
_cell.length_b   1.000
_cell.length_c   1.000
_cell.angle_alpha   90.00
_cell.angle_beta   90.00
_cell.angle_gamma   90.00
#
_symmetry.space_group_name_H-M   'P 1'
#
loop_
_entity.id
_entity.type
_entity.pdbx_description
1 polymer ?
#
loop_
_entity_poly.entity_id
_entity_poly.type
_entity_poly.pdbx_seq_one_letter_code
_entity_poly.pdbx_strand_id
1 'polypeptide(L)'
;MARLISDSQIVNLRSNIGADDLYEIRRFAEFAAAFPDQQMGKSLIFLLRDTPNHHLSGKDLIANVRKRCSTSPDLSEITQMISDLFPHIGCACAPSPLEELRIA
;
A
#
# COMPACT_ATOMS: atom_id res chain seq x y z
N MET A 1 22.76 10.90 8.90
CA MET A 1 21.61 10.03 9.20
C MET A 1 21.47 9.04 8.06
N ALA A 2 21.59 7.74 8.33
CA ALA A 2 21.35 6.70 7.35
C ALA A 2 19.83 6.45 7.25
N ARG A 3 19.30 6.25 6.04
CA ARG A 3 17.92 5.83 5.80
C ARG A 3 17.94 4.36 5.44
N LEU A 4 17.09 3.57 6.09
CA LEU A 4 16.89 2.16 5.74
C LEU A 4 16.19 1.97 4.39
N ILE A 5 15.47 2.98 3.90
CA ILE A 5 14.53 2.85 2.78
C ILE A 5 14.45 4.14 1.96
N SER A 6 13.98 4.01 0.72
CA SER A 6 13.63 5.13 -0.15
C SER A 6 12.61 6.08 0.50
N ASP A 7 12.64 7.35 0.10
CA ASP A 7 11.66 8.36 0.56
C ASP A 7 10.22 8.00 0.16
N SER A 8 10.04 7.17 -0.86
CA SER A 8 8.75 6.63 -1.26
C SER A 8 8.91 5.15 -1.58
N GLN A 9 8.09 4.32 -0.94
CA GLN A 9 7.99 2.90 -1.20
C GLN A 9 6.78 2.65 -2.08
N ILE A 10 6.99 2.05 -3.25
CA ILE A 10 5.90 1.65 -4.14
C ILE A 10 5.68 0.15 -3.97
N VAL A 11 4.48 -0.23 -3.54
CA VAL A 11 4.04 -1.63 -3.46
C VAL A 11 3.25 -1.92 -4.72
N ASN A 12 3.83 -2.73 -5.60
CA ASN A 12 3.30 -2.98 -6.92
C ASN A 12 2.46 -4.25 -6.93
N LEU A 13 1.15 -4.10 -6.92
CA LEU A 13 0.17 -5.18 -6.77
C LEU A 13 -0.64 -5.35 -8.06
N ARG A 14 -1.28 -6.51 -8.18
CA ARG A 14 -2.17 -6.80 -9.31
C ARG A 14 -3.62 -6.84 -8.85
N SER A 15 -4.45 -6.07 -9.54
CA SER A 15 -5.90 -5.95 -9.44
C SER A 15 -6.44 -5.38 -8.12
N ASN A 16 -5.97 -5.84 -6.96
CA ASN A 16 -6.46 -5.42 -5.64
C ASN A 16 -5.41 -5.59 -4.53
N ILE A 17 -5.71 -5.09 -3.33
CA ILE A 17 -4.95 -5.34 -2.09
C ILE A 17 -5.60 -6.52 -1.34
N GLY A 18 -4.92 -7.67 -1.36
CA GLY A 18 -5.29 -8.89 -0.65
C GLY A 18 -4.86 -8.90 0.81
N ALA A 19 -5.24 -9.95 1.55
CA ALA A 19 -4.76 -10.16 2.92
C ALA A 19 -3.27 -10.50 2.94
N ASP A 20 -2.81 -11.33 2.00
CA ASP A 20 -1.40 -11.75 1.90
C ASP A 20 -0.47 -10.55 1.67
N ASP A 21 -0.88 -9.60 0.82
CA ASP A 21 -0.13 -8.36 0.58
C ASP A 21 0.03 -7.55 1.89
N LEU A 22 -1.03 -7.50 2.72
CA LEU A 22 -0.99 -6.82 4.01
C LEU A 22 -0.06 -7.55 5.00
N TYR A 23 -0.04 -8.89 5.00
CA TYR A 23 0.90 -9.66 5.82
C TYR A 23 2.36 -9.51 5.37
N GLU A 24 2.62 -9.31 4.08
CA GLU A 24 3.96 -8.96 3.59
C GLU A 24 4.38 -7.58 4.07
N ILE A 25 3.47 -6.60 4.00
CA ILE A 25 3.76 -5.24 4.49
C ILE A 25 3.92 -5.22 6.01
N ARG A 26 3.20 -6.08 6.74
CA ARG A 26 3.41 -6.28 8.19
C ARG A 26 4.85 -6.67 8.48
N ARG A 27 5.40 -7.67 7.79
CA ARG A 27 6.79 -8.10 8.00
C ARG A 27 7.79 -6.97 7.75
N PHE A 28 7.51 -6.14 6.75
CA PHE A 28 8.30 -4.94 6.47
C PHE A 28 8.19 -3.91 7.60
N ALA A 29 6.98 -3.69 8.11
CA ALA A 29 6.70 -2.78 9.20
C ALA A 29 7.32 -3.24 10.54
N GLU A 30 7.32 -4.54 10.82
CA GLU A 30 7.98 -5.14 11.98
C GLU A 30 9.51 -4.99 11.90
N PHE A 31 10.09 -5.23 10.73
CA PHE A 31 11.53 -5.01 10.50
C PHE A 31 11.91 -3.55 10.74
N ALA A 32 11.09 -2.63 10.26
CA ALA A 32 11.28 -1.20 10.46
C ALA A 32 11.20 -0.76 11.92
N ALA A 33 10.21 -1.27 12.64
CA ALA A 33 10.02 -0.97 14.06
C ALA A 33 11.22 -1.41 14.92
N ALA A 34 12.02 -2.37 14.46
CA ALA A 34 13.26 -2.78 15.12
C ALA A 34 14.38 -1.74 15.07
N PHE A 35 14.25 -0.68 14.24
CA PHE A 35 15.24 0.39 14.10
C PHE A 35 14.61 1.78 14.35
N PRO A 36 14.15 2.07 15.57
CA PRO A 36 13.39 3.28 15.88
C PRO A 36 14.17 4.59 15.65
N ASP A 37 15.50 4.54 15.71
CA ASP A 37 16.38 5.71 15.48
C ASP A 37 16.56 6.04 13.99
N GLN A 38 15.99 5.24 13.09
CA GLN A 38 16.09 5.45 11.65
C GLN A 38 14.78 5.96 11.08
N GLN A 39 14.88 7.07 10.34
CA GLN A 39 13.73 7.63 9.66
C GLN A 39 13.32 6.71 8.50
N MET A 40 12.12 6.15 8.63
CA MET A 40 11.45 5.38 7.59
C MET A 40 11.06 6.29 6.41
N GLY A 41 10.81 5.67 5.25
CA GLY A 41 10.37 6.38 4.06
C GLY A 41 9.13 7.26 4.33
N LYS A 42 9.02 8.41 3.66
CA LYS A 42 7.94 9.37 3.89
C LYS A 42 6.60 8.90 3.33
N SER A 43 6.60 8.00 2.36
CA SER A 43 5.38 7.62 1.65
C SER A 43 5.33 6.14 1.29
N LEU A 44 4.17 5.52 1.47
CA LEU A 44 3.82 4.20 0.95
C LEU A 44 2.75 4.36 -0.13
N ILE A 45 3.02 3.90 -1.35
CA ILE A 45 2.11 4.01 -2.49
C ILE A 45 1.77 2.61 -2.99
N PHE A 46 0.50 2.24 -2.91
CA PHE A 46 -0.02 1.03 -3.53
C PHE A 46 -0.31 1.28 -5.01
N LEU A 47 0.50 0.70 -5.90
CA LEU A 47 0.23 0.71 -7.33
C LEU A 47 -0.54 -0.56 -7.69
N LEU A 48 -1.84 -0.41 -8.00
CA LEU A 48 -2.69 -1.51 -8.45
C LEU A 48 -2.71 -1.54 -9.98
N ARG A 49 -2.11 -2.58 -10.58
CA ARG A 49 -2.11 -2.80 -12.03
C ARG A 49 -3.25 -3.71 -12.45
N ASP A 50 -3.70 -3.62 -13.70
CA ASP A 50 -4.79 -4.45 -14.23
C ASP A 50 -6.06 -4.37 -13.37
N THR A 51 -6.38 -3.17 -12.84
CA THR A 51 -7.58 -3.00 -12.02
C THR A 51 -8.78 -2.76 -12.94
N PRO A 52 -9.81 -3.64 -12.92
CA PRO A 52 -11.00 -3.47 -13.76
C PRO A 52 -11.79 -2.20 -13.41
N ASN A 53 -11.59 -1.68 -12.20
CA ASN A 53 -12.17 -0.43 -11.72
C ASN A 53 -11.14 0.72 -11.68
N HIS A 54 -10.30 0.87 -12.71
CA HIS A 54 -9.30 1.94 -12.78
C HIS A 54 -9.90 3.36 -12.73
N HIS A 55 -11.22 3.48 -12.95
CA HIS A 55 -11.98 4.72 -12.75
C HIS A 55 -12.23 5.08 -11.28
N LEU A 56 -12.07 4.15 -10.34
CA LEU A 56 -12.16 4.47 -8.91
C LEU A 56 -10.98 5.32 -8.49
N SER A 57 -11.23 6.33 -7.65
CA SER A 57 -10.13 7.11 -7.11
C SER A 57 -9.30 6.22 -6.18
N GLY A 58 -7.97 6.39 -6.18
CA GLY A 58 -7.10 5.69 -5.23
C GLY A 58 -7.47 5.92 -3.76
N LYS A 59 -8.16 7.04 -3.47
CA LYS A 59 -8.71 7.32 -2.14
C LYS A 59 -9.83 6.34 -1.75
N ASP A 60 -10.71 6.01 -2.68
CA ASP A 60 -11.84 5.08 -2.43
C ASP A 60 -11.33 3.66 -2.17
N LEU A 61 -10.27 3.26 -2.88
CA LEU A 61 -9.65 1.96 -2.69
C LEU A 61 -8.93 1.84 -1.35
N ILE A 62 -8.20 2.88 -0.93
CA ILE A 62 -7.63 2.92 0.43
C ILE A 62 -8.74 2.90 1.47
N ALA A 63 -9.82 3.65 1.28
CA ALA A 63 -10.95 3.65 2.21
C ALA A 63 -11.57 2.26 2.34
N ASN A 64 -11.72 1.53 1.22
CA ASN A 64 -12.23 0.17 1.20
C ASN A 64 -11.29 -0.82 1.91
N VAL A 65 -9.97 -0.69 1.71
CA VAL A 65 -8.98 -1.49 2.44
C VAL A 65 -9.02 -1.19 3.93
N ARG A 66 -9.01 0.09 4.33
CA ARG A 66 -9.15 0.48 5.74
C ARG A 66 -10.43 -0.06 6.37
N LYS A 67 -11.54 0.00 5.64
CA LYS A 67 -12.82 -0.55 6.09
C LYS A 67 -12.73 -2.07 6.29
N ARG A 68 -12.17 -2.81 5.33
CA ARG A 68 -11.90 -4.26 5.48
C ARG A 68 -10.99 -4.56 6.67
N CYS A 69 -9.94 -3.77 6.86
CA CYS A 69 -9.03 -3.94 7.98
C CYS A 69 -9.70 -3.64 9.34
N SER A 70 -10.62 -2.68 9.41
CA SER A 70 -11.36 -2.39 10.64
C SER A 70 -12.29 -3.52 11.10
N THR A 71 -12.70 -4.41 10.19
CA THR A 71 -13.56 -5.56 10.50
C THR A 71 -12.80 -6.82 10.92
N SER A 72 -11.46 -6.83 10.81
CA SER A 72 -10.60 -7.95 11.19
C SER A 72 -9.54 -7.48 12.19
N PRO A 73 -9.49 -8.04 13.42
CA PRO A 73 -8.56 -7.58 14.45
C PRO A 73 -7.08 -7.60 14.00
N ASP A 74 -6.68 -8.68 13.31
CA ASP A 74 -5.31 -8.84 12.82
C ASP A 74 -4.94 -7.80 11.74
N LEU A 75 -5.87 -7.48 10.84
CA LEU A 75 -5.64 -6.51 9.78
C LEU A 75 -5.68 -5.06 10.29
N SER A 76 -6.45 -4.81 11.35
CA SER A 76 -6.51 -3.54 12.08
C SER A 76 -5.13 -3.19 12.67
N GLU A 77 -4.48 -4.15 13.35
CA GLU A 77 -3.14 -3.98 13.90
C GLU A 77 -2.11 -3.61 12.81
N ILE A 78 -2.13 -4.34 11.70
CA ILE A 78 -1.24 -4.10 10.55
C ILE A 78 -1.44 -2.69 10.00
N THR A 79 -2.69 -2.24 9.86
CA THR A 79 -3.01 -0.93 9.31
C THR A 79 -2.51 0.21 10.21
N GLN A 80 -2.60 0.03 11.53
CA GLN A 80 -2.08 0.99 12.49
C GLN A 80 -0.56 1.08 12.39
N MET A 81 0.13 -0.06 12.41
CA MET A 81 1.59 -0.12 12.31
C MET A 81 2.12 0.55 11.04
N ILE A 82 1.47 0.31 9.89
CA ILE A 82 1.84 0.97 8.63
C ILE A 82 1.62 2.49 8.71
N SER A 83 0.55 2.94 9.36
CA SER A 83 0.23 4.37 9.51
C SER A 83 1.24 5.09 10.40
N ASP A 84 1.77 4.41 11.41
CA ASP A 84 2.79 4.96 12.30
C ASP A 84 4.15 5.09 11.60
N LEU A 85 4.47 4.19 10.68
CA LEU A 85 5.73 4.17 9.94
C LEU A 85 5.72 5.08 8.70
N PHE A 86 4.58 5.22 8.04
CA PHE A 86 4.44 5.97 6.80
C PHE A 86 3.42 7.11 6.96
N PRO A 87 3.87 8.37 7.08
CA PRO A 87 2.97 9.51 7.28
C PRO A 87 2.07 9.80 6.06
N HIS A 88 2.47 9.33 4.88
CA HIS A 88 1.66 9.42 3.67
C HIS A 88 1.41 8.05 3.08
N ILE A 89 0.14 7.64 3.01
CA ILE A 89 -0.28 6.40 2.36
C ILE A 89 -1.18 6.76 1.18
N GLY A 90 -0.77 6.34 -0.01
CA GLY A 90 -1.46 6.60 -1.27
C GLY A 90 -1.74 5.33 -2.06
N CYS A 91 -2.65 5.43 -3.03
CA CYS A 91 -2.93 4.36 -3.97
C CYS A 91 -3.11 4.95 -5.36
N ALA A 92 -2.55 4.29 -6.36
CA ALA A 92 -2.69 4.61 -7.76
C ALA A 92 -3.19 3.36 -8.49
N CYS A 93 -4.11 3.53 -9.44
CA CYS A 93 -4.58 2.46 -10.30
C CYS A 93 -4.01 2.66 -11.70
N ALA A 94 -3.49 1.58 -12.27
CA ALA A 94 -3.08 1.52 -13.66
C ALA A 94 -4.03 0.56 -14.39
N PRO A 95 -4.61 0.98 -15.53
CA PRO A 95 -5.39 0.08 -16.39
C PRO A 95 -4.49 -1.02 -16.94
N SER A 96 -5.09 -2.04 -17.57
CA SER A 96 -4.29 -3.06 -18.23
C SER A 96 -3.60 -2.45 -19.47
N PRO A 97 -2.30 -2.72 -19.70
CA PRO A 97 -1.62 -2.27 -20.91
C PRO A 97 -2.30 -2.75 -22.20
N LEU A 98 -3.00 -3.89 -22.13
CA LEU A 98 -3.74 -4.47 -23.25
C LEU A 98 -5.08 -3.76 -23.53
N GLU A 99 -5.65 -3.05 -22.55
CA GLU A 99 -6.84 -2.22 -22.76
C GLU A 99 -6.47 -0.90 -23.42
N GLU A 100 -5.34 -0.29 -23.05
CA GLU A 100 -4.86 0.94 -23.70
C GLU A 100 -4.55 0.72 -25.19
N LEU A 101 -4.00 -0.44 -25.56
CA LEU A 101 -3.72 -0.83 -26.95
C LEU A 101 -4.99 -1.05 -27.80
N ARG A 102 -6.17 -1.23 -27.20
CA ARG A 102 -7.43 -1.38 -27.95
C ARG A 102 -8.07 -0.04 -28.33
N ILE A 103 -7.61 1.05 -27.75
CA ILE A 103 -8.14 2.41 -27.95
C ILE A 103 -7.18 3.24 -28.82
N ALA A 104 -6.00 2.70 -29.16
CA ALA A 104 -4.97 3.32 -30.01
C ALA A 104 -5.10 2.94 -31.49
#